data_AF-B1Y995-F1
#
_entry.id   AF-B1Y995-F1
#
_cell.length_a   1.000
_cell.length_b   1.000
_cell.length_c   1.000
_cell.angle_alpha   90.00
_cell.angle_beta   90.00
_cell.angle_gamma   90.00
#
_symmetry.space_group_name_H-M   'P 1'
#
loop_
_entity.id
_entity.type
_entity.pdbx_description
1 polymer ?
#
loop_
_entity_poly.entity_id
_entity_poly.type
_entity_poly.pdbx_seq_one_letter_code
_entity_poly.pdbx_strand_id
1 'polypeptide(L)'
;MLKALVRGKGRVSAEVVRLERPVSFLGDLDPATGVLAGVDVVGKIVALPYVKGSTVGPYVLWSAAKRGKSPLAIVAEKPDLMLVTACVLAGVPLFEGRVDAECINIDLETGEYDRCRSGGSVEVGSSHVGGVGPT
;
A
#
# COMPACT_ATOMS: atom_id res chain seq x y z
N MET A 1 7.62 -4.96 -13.77
CA MET A 1 6.17 -4.91 -13.44
C MET A 1 5.92 -5.82 -12.26
N LEU A 2 5.14 -5.39 -11.28
CA LEU A 2 4.69 -6.23 -10.16
C LEU A 2 3.38 -6.92 -10.54
N LYS A 3 3.12 -8.11 -10.00
CA LYS A 3 1.87 -8.82 -10.27
C LYS A 3 0.78 -8.33 -9.34
N ALA A 4 -0.26 -7.69 -9.88
CA ALA A 4 -1.38 -7.20 -9.07
C ALA A 4 -2.26 -8.36 -8.54
N LEU A 5 -2.50 -8.38 -7.23
CA LEU A 5 -3.41 -9.32 -6.57
C LEU A 5 -4.68 -8.61 -6.05
N VAL A 6 -4.52 -7.39 -5.55
CA VAL A 6 -5.62 -6.48 -5.20
C VAL A 6 -5.33 -5.15 -5.87
N ARG A 7 -6.24 -4.68 -6.72
CA ARG A 7 -6.05 -3.48 -7.55
C ARG A 7 -6.58 -2.24 -6.86
N GLY A 8 -5.88 -1.13 -7.03
CA GLY A 8 -6.36 0.22 -6.71
C GLY A 8 -6.81 0.94 -7.98
N LYS A 9 -6.70 2.27 -7.96
CA LYS A 9 -7.00 3.14 -9.12
C LYS A 9 -5.94 4.22 -9.25
N GLY A 10 -5.61 4.55 -10.49
CA GLY A 10 -4.71 5.64 -10.81
C GLY A 10 -3.24 5.38 -10.46
N ARG A 11 -2.43 6.43 -10.64
CA ARG A 11 -0.98 6.38 -10.49
C ARG A 11 -0.55 7.19 -9.29
N VAL A 12 0.33 6.62 -8.45
CA VAL A 12 0.82 7.27 -7.24
C VAL A 12 2.35 7.28 -7.21
N SER A 13 2.90 8.38 -6.70
CA SER A 13 4.32 8.53 -6.40
C SER A 13 4.49 8.49 -4.88
N ALA A 14 5.29 7.55 -4.37
CA ALA A 14 5.44 7.39 -2.94
C ALA A 14 6.77 6.76 -2.54
N GLU A 15 7.22 7.11 -1.33
CA GLU A 15 8.33 6.45 -0.67
C GLU A 15 8.04 4.98 -0.40
N VAL A 16 9.08 4.17 -0.47
CA VAL A 16 9.03 2.74 -0.19
C VAL A 16 9.64 2.47 1.18
N VAL A 17 8.81 1.95 2.10
CA VAL A 17 9.27 1.39 3.37
C VAL A 17 9.55 -0.09 3.15
N ARG A 18 10.83 -0.47 3.21
CA ARG A 18 11.25 -1.87 3.13
C ARG A 18 11.36 -2.46 4.54
N LEU A 19 10.60 -3.52 4.78
CA LEU A 19 10.69 -4.32 6.00
C LEU A 19 11.47 -5.59 5.68
N GLU A 20 12.67 -5.74 6.25
CA GLU A 20 13.54 -6.89 5.95
C GLU A 20 13.03 -8.21 6.54
N ARG A 21 12.10 -8.13 7.49
CA ARG A 21 11.56 -9.28 8.22
C ARG A 21 10.05 -9.40 7.99
N PRO A 22 9.51 -10.63 8.07
CA PRO A 22 8.08 -10.83 7.99
C PRO A 22 7.37 -10.24 9.21
N VAL A 23 6.20 -9.65 8.97
CA VAL A 23 5.42 -8.94 10.00
C VAL A 23 4.09 -9.62 10.29
N SER A 24 3.60 -9.47 11.51
CA SER A 24 2.23 -9.77 11.93
C SER A 24 1.46 -8.48 12.05
N PHE A 25 0.36 -8.30 11.30
CA PHE A 25 -0.48 -7.12 11.53
C PHE A 25 -1.03 -7.05 12.96
N LEU A 26 -1.31 -8.19 13.61
CA LEU A 26 -1.80 -8.17 14.98
C LEU A 26 -0.74 -7.72 16.00
N GLY A 27 0.52 -8.12 15.79
CA GLY A 27 1.58 -7.88 16.76
C GLY A 27 2.41 -6.62 16.47
N ASP A 28 2.51 -6.25 15.20
CA ASP A 28 3.48 -5.26 14.73
C ASP A 28 2.82 -3.98 14.19
N LEU A 29 1.51 -3.98 13.89
CA LEU A 29 0.78 -2.78 13.43
C LEU A 29 0.00 -2.15 14.59
N ASP A 30 0.29 -0.89 14.88
CA ASP A 30 -0.61 -0.05 15.69
C ASP A 30 -1.64 0.63 14.77
N PRO A 31 -2.94 0.25 14.84
CA PRO A 31 -3.96 0.81 13.97
C PRO A 31 -4.32 2.27 14.30
N ALA A 32 -3.94 2.79 15.47
CA ALA A 32 -4.20 4.18 15.83
C ALA A 32 -3.19 5.14 15.19
N THR A 33 -1.95 4.68 15.00
CA THR A 33 -0.84 5.51 14.51
C THR A 33 -0.45 5.19 13.08
N GLY A 34 -0.67 3.95 12.61
CA GLY A 34 -0.15 3.46 11.33
C GLY A 34 1.33 3.10 11.38
N VAL A 35 1.86 2.86 12.58
CA VAL A 35 3.23 2.37 12.76
C VAL A 35 3.23 0.84 12.63
N LEU A 36 3.99 0.33 11.66
CA LEU A 36 4.20 -1.10 11.42
C LEU A 36 5.65 -1.46 11.69
N ALA A 37 5.88 -2.41 12.61
CA ALA A 37 7.22 -2.84 13.01
C ALA A 37 8.16 -1.67 13.42
N GLY A 38 7.59 -0.64 14.06
CA GLY A 38 8.30 0.55 14.51
C GLY A 38 8.50 1.64 13.45
N VAL A 39 7.97 1.46 12.23
CA VAL A 39 8.09 2.43 11.13
C VAL A 39 6.72 2.97 10.74
N ASP A 40 6.61 4.28 10.57
CA ASP A 40 5.40 4.91 10.02
C ASP A 40 5.20 4.50 8.55
N VAL A 41 4.07 3.87 8.25
CA VAL A 41 3.71 3.41 6.90
C VAL A 41 2.56 4.19 6.27
N VAL A 42 2.01 5.20 6.96
CA VAL A 42 0.87 5.97 6.44
C VAL A 42 1.25 6.69 5.16
N GLY A 43 0.49 6.47 4.08
CA GLY A 43 0.76 7.14 2.80
C GLY A 43 1.99 6.62 2.05
N LYS A 44 2.58 5.49 2.45
CA LYS A 44 3.79 4.91 1.84
C LYS A 44 3.50 3.59 1.13
N ILE A 45 4.44 3.13 0.32
CA ILE A 45 4.43 1.79 -0.26
C ILE A 45 5.23 0.88 0.66
N VAL A 46 4.60 -0.16 1.20
CA VAL A 46 5.28 -1.11 2.10
C VAL A 46 5.75 -2.31 1.29
N ALA A 47 7.06 -2.57 1.28
CA ALA A 47 7.64 -3.75 0.69
C ALA A 47 8.12 -4.72 1.79
N LEU A 48 7.69 -5.98 1.73
CA LEU A 48 7.98 -6.98 2.77
C LEU A 48 8.08 -8.42 2.20
N PRO A 49 8.79 -9.35 2.88
CA PRO A 49 8.87 -10.75 2.43
C PRO A 49 7.50 -11.44 2.41
N TYR A 50 6.81 -11.44 3.55
CA TYR A 50 5.47 -12.01 3.72
C TYR A 50 4.87 -11.54 5.06
N VAL A 51 3.57 -11.75 5.23
CA VAL A 51 2.87 -11.52 6.50
C VAL A 51 2.67 -12.85 7.22
N LYS A 52 2.82 -12.84 8.54
CA LYS A 52 2.57 -14.00 9.43
C LYS A 52 1.31 -13.78 10.26
N GLY A 53 0.72 -14.88 10.70
CA GLY A 53 -0.49 -14.90 11.53
C GLY A 53 -1.66 -15.55 10.83
N SER A 54 -2.82 -15.56 11.49
CA SER A 54 -4.04 -16.18 10.97
C SER A 54 -5.19 -15.17 10.99
N THR A 55 -6.17 -15.35 11.87
CA THR A 55 -7.52 -14.81 11.66
C THR A 55 -7.67 -13.31 11.91
N VAL A 56 -6.92 -12.74 12.87
CA VAL A 56 -7.18 -11.38 13.37
C VAL A 56 -6.44 -10.31 12.56
N GLY A 57 -5.30 -10.66 11.96
CA GLY A 57 -4.45 -9.72 11.21
C GLY A 57 -5.20 -8.86 10.18
N PRO A 58 -6.09 -9.45 9.34
CA PRO A 58 -6.90 -8.68 8.39
C PRO A 58 -7.71 -7.53 9.00
N TYR A 59 -8.29 -7.75 10.18
CA TYR A 59 -9.10 -6.74 10.86
C TYR A 59 -8.25 -5.61 11.43
N VAL A 60 -6.97 -5.85 11.74
CA VAL A 60 -6.08 -4.79 12.23
C VAL A 60 -5.71 -3.83 11.10
N LEU A 61 -5.36 -4.35 9.92
CA LEU A 61 -5.11 -3.50 8.74
C LEU A 61 -6.37 -2.72 8.32
N TRP A 62 -7.54 -3.37 8.35
CA TRP A 62 -8.82 -2.71 8.10
C TRP A 62 -9.12 -1.59 9.11
N SER A 63 -8.87 -1.82 10.40
CA SER A 63 -9.05 -0.80 11.45
C SER A 63 -8.13 0.41 11.22
N ALA A 64 -6.87 0.18 10.83
CA ALA A 64 -5.94 1.24 10.48
C ALA A 64 -6.43 2.04 9.26
N ALA A 65 -6.87 1.36 8.19
CA ALA A 65 -7.42 2.00 6.99
C ALA A 65 -8.68 2.83 7.30
N LYS A 66 -9.60 2.31 8.12
CA LYS A 66 -10.79 3.05 8.59
C LYS A 66 -10.45 4.34 9.34
N ARG A 67 -9.24 4.45 9.90
CA ARG A 67 -8.73 5.63 10.62
C ARG A 67 -7.86 6.53 9.72
N GLY A 68 -7.71 6.20 8.43
CA GLY A 68 -6.80 6.90 7.51
C GLY A 68 -5.33 6.66 7.83
N LYS A 69 -5.00 5.53 8.46
CA LYS A 69 -3.66 5.15 8.94
C LYS A 69 -3.09 3.94 8.19
N SER A 70 -3.41 3.82 6.90
CA SER A 70 -2.97 2.71 6.05
C SER A 70 -1.85 3.13 5.09
N PRO A 71 -1.06 2.15 4.60
CA PRO A 71 -0.20 2.38 3.45
C PRO A 71 -1.02 2.62 2.17
N LEU A 72 -0.37 3.22 1.15
CA LEU A 72 -0.94 3.39 -0.18
C LEU A 72 -1.00 2.08 -0.96
N ALA A 73 -0.03 1.19 -0.75
CA ALA A 73 0.02 -0.12 -1.35
C ALA A 73 0.97 -1.03 -0.55
N ILE A 74 0.79 -2.34 -0.69
CA ILE A 74 1.69 -3.35 -0.16
C ILE A 74 2.29 -4.14 -1.34
N VAL A 75 3.60 -4.36 -1.29
CA VAL A 75 4.32 -5.28 -2.17
C VAL A 75 4.87 -6.42 -1.32
N ALA A 76 4.43 -7.64 -1.58
CA ALA A 76 4.86 -8.82 -0.86
C ALA A 76 5.59 -9.80 -1.79
N GLU A 77 6.69 -10.39 -1.32
CA GLU A 77 7.39 -11.42 -2.11
C GLU A 77 6.59 -12.72 -2.17
N LYS A 78 5.96 -13.09 -1.06
CA LYS A 78 5.18 -14.32 -0.89
C LYS A 78 3.84 -14.00 -0.20
N PRO A 79 2.87 -13.43 -0.93
CA PRO A 79 1.55 -13.17 -0.39
C PRO A 79 0.79 -14.48 -0.15
N ASP A 80 0.00 -14.52 0.92
CA ASP A 80 -0.93 -15.61 1.22
C ASP A 80 -2.39 -15.10 1.20
N LEU A 81 -3.35 -16.01 1.38
CA LEU A 81 -4.77 -15.65 1.40
C LEU A 81 -5.14 -14.70 2.56
N MET A 82 -4.40 -14.73 3.66
CA MET A 82 -4.64 -13.83 4.79
C MET A 82 -4.28 -12.39 4.43
N LEU A 83 -3.13 -12.18 3.79
CA LEU A 83 -2.70 -10.87 3.31
C LEU A 83 -3.64 -10.35 2.22
N VAL A 84 -4.04 -11.19 1.27
CA VAL A 84 -5.03 -10.81 0.24
C VAL A 84 -6.33 -10.37 0.91
N THR A 85 -6.85 -11.14 1.87
CA THR A 85 -8.07 -10.80 2.62
C THR A 85 -7.93 -9.47 3.36
N ALA A 86 -6.80 -9.24 4.03
CA ALA A 86 -6.50 -7.99 4.72
C ALA A 86 -6.56 -6.78 3.77
N CYS A 87 -5.91 -6.91 2.61
CA CYS A 87 -5.82 -5.86 1.61
C CYS A 87 -7.19 -5.55 0.97
N VAL A 88 -7.97 -6.60 0.64
CA VAL A 88 -9.35 -6.44 0.15
C VAL A 88 -10.23 -5.72 1.17
N LEU A 89 -10.21 -6.15 2.43
CA LEU A 89 -11.01 -5.53 3.49
C LEU A 89 -10.61 -4.07 3.72
N ALA A 90 -9.32 -3.79 3.75
CA ALA A 90 -8.78 -2.46 4.01
C ALA A 90 -8.88 -1.50 2.81
N GLY A 91 -9.17 -2.01 1.60
CA GLY A 91 -9.10 -1.21 0.37
C GLY A 91 -7.66 -0.80 0.01
N VAL A 92 -6.67 -1.60 0.42
CA VAL A 92 -5.26 -1.36 0.16
C VAL A 92 -4.81 -2.23 -1.02
N PRO A 93 -4.28 -1.65 -2.10
CA PRO A 93 -3.69 -2.40 -3.21
C PRO A 93 -2.58 -3.34 -2.76
N LEU A 94 -2.53 -4.54 -3.35
CA LEU A 94 -1.56 -5.58 -3.07
C LEU A 94 -0.92 -6.08 -4.35
N PHE A 95 0.40 -6.12 -4.35
CA PHE A 95 1.21 -6.64 -5.44
C PHE A 95 2.16 -7.74 -4.96
N GLU A 96 2.39 -8.72 -5.82
CA GLU A 96 3.39 -9.76 -5.66
C GLU A 96 4.67 -9.36 -6.39
N GLY A 97 5.80 -9.36 -5.68
CA GLY A 97 7.12 -9.07 -6.24
C GLY A 97 8.11 -8.46 -5.24
N ARG A 98 9.17 -7.83 -5.77
CA ARG A 98 10.21 -7.11 -5.02
C ARG A 98 10.40 -5.70 -5.58
N VAL A 99 10.69 -4.76 -4.69
CA VAL A 99 11.03 -3.37 -5.03
C VAL A 99 12.29 -2.96 -4.29
N ASP A 100 13.35 -2.71 -5.06
CA ASP A 100 14.67 -2.25 -4.57
C ASP A 100 14.89 -0.77 -4.91
N ALA A 101 13.93 0.06 -4.55
CA ALA A 101 13.97 1.51 -4.73
C ALA A 101 13.43 2.20 -3.48
N GLU A 102 13.87 3.44 -3.22
CA GLU A 102 13.41 4.24 -2.09
C GLU A 102 12.11 4.99 -2.39
N CYS A 103 11.79 5.17 -3.67
CA CYS A 103 10.55 5.81 -4.14
C CYS A 103 10.18 5.25 -5.51
N ILE A 104 8.90 5.00 -5.74
CA ILE A 104 8.38 4.55 -7.04
C ILE A 104 7.14 5.33 -7.47
N ASN A 105 6.97 5.47 -8.79
CA ASN A 105 5.72 5.86 -9.44
C ASN A 105 5.02 4.59 -9.93
N ILE A 106 3.97 4.15 -9.24
CA ILE A 106 3.27 2.90 -9.54
C ILE A 106 1.84 3.16 -10.06
N ASP A 107 1.45 2.44 -11.09
CA ASP A 107 0.07 2.28 -11.53
C ASP A 107 -0.61 1.23 -10.67
N LEU A 108 -1.64 1.63 -9.91
CA LEU A 108 -2.30 0.77 -8.94
C LEU A 108 -3.24 -0.27 -9.57
N GLU A 109 -3.54 -0.14 -10.87
CA GLU A 109 -4.39 -1.07 -11.62
C GLU A 109 -3.56 -2.19 -12.26
N THR A 110 -2.38 -1.86 -12.79
CA THR A 110 -1.53 -2.78 -13.56
C THR A 110 -0.34 -3.31 -12.79
N GLY A 111 0.16 -2.56 -11.79
CA GLY A 111 1.43 -2.86 -11.11
C GLY A 111 2.67 -2.47 -11.92
N GLU A 112 2.51 -1.75 -13.03
CA GLU A 112 3.62 -1.08 -13.71
C GLU A 112 4.20 0.01 -12.83
N TYR A 113 5.53 0.08 -12.73
CA TYR A 113 6.18 1.11 -11.93
C TYR A 113 7.54 1.51 -12.51
N ASP A 114 7.93 2.75 -12.20
CA ASP A 114 9.27 3.29 -12.40
C ASP A 114 9.81 3.91 -11.11
N ARG A 115 11.13 4.12 -11.04
CA ARG A 115 11.74 4.82 -9.89
C ARG A 115 11.42 6.31 -9.99
N CYS A 116 11.11 6.94 -8.86
CA CYS A 116 10.97 8.40 -8.82
C CYS A 116 12.23 9.06 -9.36
N ARG A 117 12.08 10.05 -10.25
CA ARG A 117 13.22 10.86 -10.71
C ARG A 117 13.61 11.82 -9.60
N SER A 118 14.87 11.83 -9.21
CA SER A 118 15.41 12.91 -8.39
C SER A 118 15.38 14.21 -9.22
N GLY A 119 14.49 15.14 -8.86
CA GLY A 119 14.50 16.51 -9.39
C GLY A 119 13.62 16.83 -10.60
N GLY A 120 12.41 16.28 -10.70
CA GLY A 120 11.42 16.70 -11.70
C GLY A 120 10.05 16.95 -11.08
N SER A 121 9.56 18.18 -11.17
CA SER A 121 8.25 18.64 -10.72
C SER A 121 7.15 17.64 -11.10
N VAL A 122 6.38 17.17 -10.11
CA VAL A 122 5.20 16.35 -10.34
C VAL A 122 4.14 17.24 -11.00
N GLU A 123 3.90 17.05 -12.30
CA GLU A 123 2.67 17.53 -12.91
C GLU A 123 1.51 16.69 -12.38
N VAL A 124 0.77 17.27 -11.45
CA VAL A 124 -0.54 16.75 -11.06
C VAL A 124 -1.46 16.96 -12.27
N GLY A 125 -1.67 15.89 -13.05
CA GLY A 125 -2.67 15.88 -14.10
C GLY A 125 -4.05 16.14 -13.50
N SER A 126 -4.53 17.37 -13.61
CA SER A 126 -5.89 17.75 -13.28
C SER A 126 -6.82 17.14 -14.32
N SER A 127 -7.59 16.12 -13.94
CA SER A 127 -8.81 15.74 -14.63
C SER A 127 -9.98 16.58 -14.06
N HIS A 128 -10.21 17.74 -14.66
CA HIS A 128 -11.50 18.44 -14.74
C HIS A 128 -12.48 17.57 -15.60
N VAL A 129 -13.81 17.48 -15.48
CA VAL A 129 -14.93 18.32 -15.01
C VAL A 129 -16.09 17.38 -14.64
N GLY A 130 -16.95 17.78 -13.69
CA GLY A 130 -18.29 17.18 -13.54
C GLY A 130 -19.12 17.86 -12.46
N GLY A 131 -19.53 19.11 -12.69
CA GLY A 131 -20.44 19.81 -11.79
C GLY A 131 -21.84 19.19 -11.80
N VAL A 132 -22.42 19.06 -10.61
CA VAL A 132 -23.87 18.98 -10.40
C VAL A 132 -24.18 19.90 -9.23
N GLY A 133 -24.91 20.99 -9.51
CA GLY A 133 -25.42 21.89 -8.49
C GLY A 133 -26.54 21.23 -7.67
N PRO A 134 -26.86 21.75 -6.48
CA PRO A 134 -27.92 21.21 -5.65
C PRO A 134 -29.31 21.54 -6.22
N THR A 135 -30.17 20.54 -6.27
CA THR A 135 -31.64 20.69 -6.27
C THR A 135 -32.17 20.22 -4.92
#